data_AF-A0A8H6MS91-F1
#
_entry.id   AF-A0A8H6MS91-F1
#
_cell.length_a   1.000
_cell.length_b   1.000
_cell.length_c   1.000
_cell.angle_alpha   90.00
_cell.angle_beta   90.00
_cell.angle_gamma   90.00
#
_symmetry.space_group_name_H-M   'P 1'
#
loop_
_entity.id
_entity.type
_entity.pdbx_description
1 polymer ?
#
loop_
_entity_poly.entity_id
_entity_poly.type
_entity_poly.pdbx_seq_one_letter_code
_entity_poly.pdbx_strand_id
1 'polypeptide(L)'
;MLRLKGKEHQRTGQCGTTPAEARARGCRFELHNFAWIPAACYDDELADERDAQGGWLFSTDENGTKLIPKEVAFRGELSAAWVPWSQHLAHCALIWRKFHRAVAFGRPMDSWTSSYSHTNHCAWNLVRKDLDGSAFNSLLHLKFPDCDYRWRSPMTPAEFEASLQDAAAVHERLKSENSAMHTASWLANTITIIVTIE
;
A
#
# COMPACT_ATOMS: atom_id res chain seq x y z
N MET A 1 -1.51 -39.02 10.98
CA MET A 1 -0.71 -37.88 10.50
C MET A 1 -0.68 -37.91 8.98
N LEU A 2 -1.57 -37.17 8.31
CA LEU A 2 -1.57 -37.07 6.85
C LEU A 2 -0.57 -36.00 6.42
N ARG A 3 0.52 -36.43 5.75
CA ARG A 3 1.41 -35.56 4.99
C ARG A 3 0.61 -34.95 3.83
N LEU A 4 0.37 -33.64 3.87
CA LEU A 4 -0.15 -32.90 2.73
C LEU A 4 0.94 -32.88 1.64
N LYS A 5 0.67 -33.60 0.54
CA LYS A 5 1.43 -33.52 -0.71
C LYS A 5 1.03 -32.22 -1.43
N GLY A 6 2.03 -31.47 -1.91
CA GLY A 6 1.86 -30.33 -2.83
C GLY A 6 1.75 -28.97 -2.12
N LYS A 7 2.75 -28.10 -2.28
CA LYS A 7 2.68 -26.66 -1.90
C LYS A 7 1.84 -25.90 -2.92
N GLU A 8 0.58 -26.27 -3.11
CA GLU A 8 -0.34 -25.44 -3.89
C GLU A 8 -1.10 -24.56 -2.91
N HIS A 9 -0.71 -23.29 -2.84
CA HIS A 9 -1.50 -22.29 -2.12
C HIS A 9 -2.83 -22.21 -2.84
N GLN A 10 -3.90 -22.70 -2.21
CA GLN A 10 -5.23 -22.62 -2.78
C GLN A 10 -5.58 -21.14 -2.96
N ARG A 11 -5.48 -20.64 -4.19
CA ARG A 11 -5.89 -19.28 -4.54
C ARG A 11 -7.39 -19.18 -4.34
N THR A 12 -7.77 -18.35 -3.38
CA THR A 12 -9.16 -18.15 -2.98
C THR A 12 -9.85 -17.03 -3.78
N GLY A 13 -9.08 -16.17 -4.47
CA GLY A 13 -9.64 -15.22 -5.45
C GLY A 13 -8.60 -14.28 -6.07
N GLN A 14 -8.96 -13.66 -7.20
CA GLN A 14 -8.18 -12.63 -7.89
C GLN A 14 -9.10 -11.57 -8.51
N CYS A 15 -8.68 -10.30 -8.52
CA CYS A 15 -9.48 -9.18 -9.01
C CYS A 15 -9.23 -8.79 -10.47
N GLY A 16 -8.38 -9.50 -11.20
CA GLY A 16 -7.94 -9.08 -12.53
C GLY A 16 -6.90 -7.97 -12.45
N THR A 17 -6.86 -7.09 -13.43
CA THR A 17 -5.88 -5.99 -13.53
C THR A 17 -6.53 -4.63 -13.77
N THR A 18 -7.87 -4.56 -13.81
CA THR A 18 -8.62 -3.31 -14.02
C THR A 18 -9.77 -3.17 -13.01
N PRO A 19 -10.20 -1.94 -12.67
CA PRO A 19 -11.36 -1.73 -11.81
C PRO A 19 -12.65 -2.37 -12.35
N ALA A 20 -12.81 -2.39 -13.67
CA ALA A 20 -13.96 -3.01 -14.32
C ALA A 20 -13.99 -4.53 -14.10
N GLU A 21 -12.86 -5.21 -14.30
CA GLU A 21 -12.74 -6.65 -13.99
C GLU A 21 -12.94 -6.93 -12.51
N ALA A 22 -12.36 -6.11 -11.64
CA ALA A 22 -12.49 -6.26 -10.20
C ALA A 22 -13.95 -6.22 -9.76
N ARG A 23 -14.72 -5.23 -10.24
CA ARG A 23 -16.17 -5.16 -10.00
C ARG A 23 -16.91 -6.36 -10.58
N ALA A 24 -16.60 -6.75 -11.81
CA ALA A 24 -17.24 -7.90 -12.46
C ALA A 24 -16.99 -9.22 -11.68
N ARG A 25 -15.87 -9.31 -10.95
CA ARG A 25 -15.50 -10.45 -10.09
C ARG A 25 -15.97 -10.31 -8.64
N GLY A 26 -16.72 -9.26 -8.30
CA GLY A 26 -17.21 -9.03 -6.94
C GLY A 26 -16.12 -8.62 -5.94
N CYS A 27 -14.98 -8.12 -6.42
CA CYS A 27 -13.97 -7.54 -5.54
C CYS A 27 -14.42 -6.20 -4.95
N ARG A 28 -13.80 -5.84 -3.84
CA ARG A 28 -14.09 -4.60 -3.12
C ARG A 28 -12.89 -3.69 -3.10
N PHE A 29 -13.12 -2.41 -3.31
CA PHE A 29 -12.06 -1.42 -3.21
C PHE A 29 -11.76 -1.12 -1.74
N GLU A 30 -10.52 -1.34 -1.34
CA GLU A 30 -10.00 -1.06 -0.01
C GLU A 30 -9.19 0.23 -0.08
N LEU A 31 -9.83 1.36 0.25
CA LEU A 31 -9.26 2.70 0.11
C LEU A 31 -7.91 2.81 0.80
N HIS A 32 -7.81 2.26 2.02
CA HIS A 32 -6.62 2.41 2.82
C HIS A 32 -5.41 1.63 2.31
N ASN A 33 -5.63 0.62 1.47
CA ASN A 33 -4.59 -0.15 0.79
C ASN A 33 -4.42 0.29 -0.68
N PHE A 34 -5.34 1.14 -1.15
CA PHE A 34 -5.46 1.59 -2.52
C PHE A 34 -5.43 0.41 -3.49
N ALA A 35 -6.31 -0.56 -3.24
CA ALA A 35 -6.30 -1.86 -3.88
C ALA A 35 -7.71 -2.43 -4.04
N TRP A 36 -7.94 -3.17 -5.13
CA TRP A 36 -9.10 -4.02 -5.30
C TRP A 36 -8.83 -5.39 -4.69
N ILE A 37 -9.53 -5.73 -3.61
CA ILE A 37 -9.29 -6.92 -2.80
C ILE A 37 -10.39 -7.96 -3.06
N PRO A 38 -10.06 -9.25 -3.24
CA PRO A 38 -11.07 -10.31 -3.32
C PRO A 38 -11.89 -10.36 -2.03
N ALA A 39 -13.20 -10.56 -2.13
CA ALA A 39 -14.11 -10.49 -0.98
C ALA A 39 -13.67 -11.38 0.21
N ALA A 40 -13.08 -12.54 -0.04
CA ALA A 40 -12.58 -13.44 0.99
C ALA A 40 -11.41 -12.86 1.84
N CYS A 41 -10.66 -11.90 1.30
CA CYS A 41 -9.53 -11.23 1.97
C CYS A 41 -9.85 -9.79 2.39
N TYR A 42 -11.07 -9.31 2.12
CA TYR A 42 -11.51 -8.00 2.56
C TYR A 42 -11.88 -8.06 4.05
N ASP A 43 -11.42 -7.08 4.82
CA ASP A 43 -11.72 -7.00 6.26
C ASP A 43 -12.76 -5.91 6.52
N ASP A 44 -14.04 -6.31 6.52
CA ASP A 44 -15.19 -5.42 6.74
C ASP A 44 -15.03 -4.50 7.96
N GLU A 45 -14.77 -5.10 9.12
CA GLU A 45 -14.70 -4.36 10.38
C GLU A 45 -13.55 -3.33 10.36
N LEU A 46 -12.40 -3.69 9.80
CA LEU A 46 -11.25 -2.79 9.72
C LEU A 46 -11.48 -1.67 8.69
N ALA A 47 -12.11 -1.99 7.56
CA ALA A 47 -12.48 -1.02 6.54
C ALA A 47 -13.52 -0.03 7.07
N ASP A 48 -14.59 -0.51 7.69
CA ASP A 48 -15.66 0.32 8.28
C ASP A 48 -15.12 1.25 9.37
N GLU A 49 -14.27 0.73 10.27
CA GLU A 49 -13.61 1.56 11.29
C GLU A 49 -12.80 2.68 10.65
N ARG A 50 -12.08 2.39 9.56
CA ARG A 50 -11.29 3.41 8.86
C ARG A 50 -12.13 4.42 8.13
N ASP A 51 -13.12 3.95 7.37
CA ASP A 51 -13.96 4.81 6.56
C ASP A 51 -14.80 5.76 7.43
N ALA A 52 -15.16 5.31 8.64
CA ALA A 52 -15.83 6.12 9.66
C ALA A 52 -14.94 7.20 10.30
N GLN A 53 -13.63 6.96 10.44
CA GLN A 53 -12.70 7.96 10.99
C GLN A 53 -12.44 9.14 10.05
N GLY A 54 -12.67 8.97 8.75
CA GLY A 54 -12.47 10.02 7.75
C GLY A 54 -11.03 10.51 7.66
N GLY A 55 -10.85 11.73 7.12
CA GLY A 55 -9.57 12.44 7.15
C GLY A 55 -8.51 12.00 6.13
N TRP A 56 -8.80 11.00 5.29
CA TRP A 56 -7.87 10.62 4.22
C TRP A 56 -7.88 11.67 3.11
N LEU A 57 -6.70 12.19 2.81
CA LEU A 57 -6.47 13.17 1.76
C LEU A 57 -5.73 12.52 0.60
N PHE A 58 -6.13 12.89 -0.61
CA PHE A 58 -5.53 12.42 -1.85
C PHE A 58 -5.28 13.62 -2.74
N SER A 59 -4.15 13.65 -3.43
CA SER A 59 -3.80 14.71 -4.38
C SER A 59 -3.33 14.11 -5.70
N THR A 60 -3.56 14.83 -6.79
CA THR A 60 -2.96 14.48 -8.10
C THR A 60 -1.49 14.91 -8.21
N ASP A 61 -1.01 15.74 -7.28
CA ASP A 61 0.38 16.23 -7.23
C ASP A 61 1.03 16.06 -5.85
N GLU A 62 2.36 16.01 -5.85
CA GLU A 62 3.22 15.86 -4.67
C GLU A 62 3.22 17.06 -3.72
N ASN A 63 2.71 18.21 -4.17
CA ASN A 63 2.61 19.42 -3.34
C ASN A 63 1.31 19.46 -2.54
N GLY A 64 0.39 18.52 -2.77
CA GLY A 64 -0.92 18.51 -2.11
C GLY A 64 -1.86 19.64 -2.55
N THR A 65 -1.58 20.31 -3.68
CA THR A 65 -2.32 21.51 -4.11
C THR A 65 -3.59 21.18 -4.89
N LYS A 66 -3.63 20.01 -5.55
CA LYS A 66 -4.78 19.54 -6.33
C LYS A 66 -5.43 18.34 -5.64
N LEU A 67 -6.20 18.64 -4.59
CA LEU A 67 -6.91 17.64 -3.82
C LEU A 67 -7.97 16.93 -4.68
N ILE A 68 -8.03 15.61 -4.52
CA ILE A 68 -9.00 14.73 -5.14
C ILE A 68 -10.20 14.64 -4.18
N PRO A 69 -11.44 14.87 -4.66
CA PRO A 69 -12.63 14.67 -3.84
C PRO A 69 -12.70 13.24 -3.30
N LYS A 70 -13.12 13.09 -2.04
CA LYS A 70 -13.22 11.78 -1.36
C LYS A 70 -14.00 10.80 -2.21
N GLU A 71 -15.16 11.20 -2.71
CA GLU A 71 -16.06 10.38 -3.52
C GLU A 71 -15.37 9.87 -4.78
N VAL A 72 -14.46 10.66 -5.37
CA VAL A 72 -13.67 10.26 -6.54
C VAL A 72 -12.66 9.19 -6.17
N ALA A 73 -11.94 9.36 -5.06
CA ALA A 73 -10.99 8.36 -4.57
C ALA A 73 -11.67 7.03 -4.22
N PHE A 74 -12.85 7.07 -3.59
CA PHE A 74 -13.63 5.89 -3.23
C PHE A 74 -14.12 5.06 -4.42
N ARG A 75 -14.13 5.61 -5.65
CA ARG A 75 -14.48 4.84 -6.86
C ARG A 75 -13.44 3.79 -7.23
N GLY A 76 -12.20 3.91 -6.74
CA GLY A 76 -11.12 2.98 -7.06
C GLY A 76 -10.70 2.96 -8.54
N GLU A 77 -10.85 4.10 -9.23
CA GLU A 77 -10.54 4.26 -10.66
C GLU A 77 -9.19 4.94 -10.92
N LEU A 78 -8.59 5.52 -9.88
CA LEU A 78 -7.35 6.27 -9.99
C LEU A 78 -6.18 5.30 -10.05
N SER A 79 -5.33 5.44 -11.07
CA SER A 79 -4.12 4.61 -11.19
C SER A 79 -3.08 4.92 -10.11
N ALA A 80 -3.03 6.18 -9.66
CA ALA A 80 -2.19 6.62 -8.55
C ALA A 80 -2.76 7.85 -7.84
N ALA A 81 -2.33 8.10 -6.60
CA ALA A 81 -2.62 9.31 -5.84
C ALA A 81 -1.53 9.61 -4.81
N TRP A 82 -1.20 10.88 -4.63
CA TRP A 82 -0.31 11.34 -3.56
C TRP A 82 -1.08 11.47 -2.26
N VAL A 83 -0.45 11.08 -1.14
CA VAL A 83 -1.02 11.14 0.20
C VAL A 83 -0.02 11.72 1.20
N PRO A 84 -0.50 12.35 2.29
CA PRO A 84 0.39 12.88 3.31
C PRO A 84 1.12 11.76 4.06
N TRP A 85 2.31 12.05 4.58
CA TRP A 85 3.13 11.08 5.32
C TRP A 85 2.39 10.44 6.50
N SER A 86 1.60 11.22 7.24
CA SER A 86 0.75 10.72 8.33
C SER A 86 -0.21 9.61 7.87
N GLN A 87 -0.76 9.72 6.66
CA GLN A 87 -1.62 8.70 6.06
C GLN A 87 -0.83 7.47 5.62
N HIS A 88 0.41 7.62 5.16
CA HIS A 88 1.31 6.48 4.92
C HIS A 88 1.59 5.71 6.23
N LEU A 89 1.86 6.40 7.33
CA LEU A 89 2.04 5.75 8.64
C LEU A 89 0.76 5.04 9.11
N ALA A 90 -0.41 5.67 8.90
CA ALA A 90 -1.69 5.04 9.18
C ALA A 90 -1.90 3.77 8.35
N HIS A 91 -1.58 3.79 7.05
CA HIS A 91 -1.57 2.61 6.17
C HIS A 91 -0.69 1.49 6.76
N CYS A 92 0.55 1.79 7.14
CA CYS A 92 1.47 0.80 7.73
C CYS A 92 0.87 0.14 8.98
N ALA A 93 0.28 0.93 9.88
CA ALA A 93 -0.38 0.41 11.08
C ALA A 93 -1.62 -0.47 10.74
N LEU A 94 -2.40 -0.10 9.73
CA LEU A 94 -3.58 -0.85 9.30
C LEU A 94 -3.22 -2.18 8.67
N ILE A 95 -2.18 -2.22 7.84
CA ILE A 95 -1.70 -3.47 7.22
C ILE A 95 -1.23 -4.45 8.29
N TRP A 96 -0.53 -3.97 9.33
CA TRP A 96 -0.18 -4.79 10.48
C TRP A 96 -1.41 -5.34 11.22
N ARG A 97 -2.42 -4.50 11.45
CA ARG A 97 -3.68 -4.93 12.07
C ARG A 97 -4.42 -5.97 11.21
N LYS A 98 -4.48 -5.76 9.89
CA LYS A 98 -5.10 -6.68 8.93
C LYS A 98 -4.39 -8.03 8.93
N PHE A 99 -3.06 -8.02 8.91
CA PHE A 99 -2.24 -9.23 9.06
C PHE A 99 -2.59 -9.98 10.36
N HIS A 100 -2.55 -9.29 11.50
CA HIS A 100 -2.82 -9.91 12.80
C HIS A 100 -4.23 -10.51 12.87
N ARG A 101 -5.25 -9.79 12.36
CA ARG A 101 -6.64 -10.27 12.30
C ARG A 101 -6.79 -11.50 11.41
N ALA A 102 -6.13 -11.53 10.26
CA ALA A 102 -6.16 -12.69 9.38
C ALA A 102 -5.50 -13.93 10.03
N VAL A 103 -4.41 -13.75 10.78
CA VAL A 103 -3.81 -14.82 11.59
C VAL A 103 -4.76 -15.28 12.69
N ALA A 104 -5.29 -14.35 13.50
CA ALA A 104 -6.12 -14.64 14.66
C ALA A 104 -7.42 -15.39 14.29
N PHE A 105 -8.02 -15.04 13.16
CA PHE A 105 -9.26 -15.67 12.68
C PHE A 105 -9.03 -16.76 11.63
N GLY A 106 -7.78 -17.06 11.29
CA GLY A 106 -7.44 -18.03 10.25
C GLY A 106 -8.07 -17.69 8.89
N ARG A 107 -8.12 -16.42 8.50
CA ARG A 107 -8.65 -15.97 7.19
C ARG A 107 -7.57 -16.00 6.10
N PRO A 108 -7.92 -16.08 4.80
CA PRO A 108 -6.93 -15.86 3.76
C PRO A 108 -6.43 -14.39 3.82
N MET A 109 -5.26 -14.13 3.27
CA MET A 109 -4.67 -12.79 3.19
C MET A 109 -4.44 -12.40 1.74
N ASP A 110 -4.53 -11.11 1.47
CA ASP A 110 -4.07 -10.58 0.19
C ASP A 110 -2.54 -10.62 0.09
N SER A 111 -2.01 -10.68 -1.13
CA SER A 111 -0.58 -10.80 -1.41
C SER A 111 0.24 -9.57 -0.96
N TRP A 112 -0.40 -8.42 -0.76
CA TRP A 112 0.26 -7.20 -0.27
C TRP A 112 0.42 -7.23 1.26
N THR A 113 -0.61 -7.66 1.98
CA THR A 113 -0.61 -7.84 3.44
C THR A 113 0.26 -9.01 3.88
N SER A 114 0.30 -10.11 3.12
CA SER A 114 1.11 -11.29 3.44
C SER A 114 2.58 -11.17 3.03
N SER A 115 2.97 -10.10 2.35
CA SER A 115 4.35 -9.88 1.91
C SER A 115 5.26 -9.47 3.07
N TYR A 116 6.32 -10.23 3.29
CA TYR A 116 7.35 -9.87 4.27
C TYR A 116 8.13 -8.62 3.85
N SER A 117 8.40 -8.46 2.56
CA SER A 117 9.04 -7.25 2.03
C SER A 117 8.25 -5.99 2.38
N HIS A 118 6.93 -6.04 2.19
CA HIS A 118 6.05 -4.94 2.56
C HIS A 118 5.96 -4.74 4.08
N THR A 119 5.92 -5.83 4.86
CA THR A 119 5.99 -5.76 6.34
C THR A 119 7.26 -5.05 6.81
N ASN A 120 8.42 -5.36 6.21
CA ASN A 120 9.69 -4.73 6.53
C ASN A 120 9.70 -3.23 6.15
N HIS A 121 9.14 -2.88 4.99
CA HIS A 121 8.92 -1.47 4.59
C HIS A 121 8.06 -0.73 5.62
N CYS A 122 6.93 -1.31 6.05
CA CYS A 122 6.07 -0.70 7.06
C CYS A 122 6.80 -0.53 8.39
N ALA A 123 7.50 -1.56 8.86
CA ALA A 123 8.26 -1.53 10.11
C ALA A 123 9.33 -0.42 10.11
N TRP A 124 10.05 -0.27 9.00
CA TRP A 124 11.05 0.78 8.83
C TRP A 124 10.43 2.18 8.89
N ASN A 125 9.32 2.40 8.19
CA ASN A 125 8.69 3.72 8.12
C ASN A 125 8.00 4.11 9.43
N LEU A 126 7.43 3.16 10.16
CA LEU A 126 6.77 3.40 11.46
C LEU A 126 7.69 3.98 12.53
N VAL A 127 9.01 3.79 12.41
CA VAL A 127 10.00 4.30 13.37
C VAL A 127 10.70 5.59 12.91
N ARG A 128 10.40 6.09 11.70
CA ARG A 128 10.97 7.34 11.16
C ARG A 128 10.39 8.54 11.90
N LYS A 129 11.23 9.56 12.13
CA LYS A 129 10.87 10.81 12.84
C LYS A 129 11.28 12.09 12.10
N ASP A 130 11.91 11.93 10.96
CA ASP A 130 12.57 12.96 10.16
C ASP A 130 11.71 13.46 8.99
N LEU A 131 10.46 12.99 8.88
CA LEU A 131 9.53 13.37 7.81
C LEU A 131 8.33 14.13 8.40
N ASP A 132 7.96 15.23 7.75
CA ASP A 132 6.77 16.02 8.07
C ASP A 132 5.51 15.22 7.76
N GLY A 133 4.66 15.03 8.79
CA GLY A 133 3.40 14.29 8.71
C GLY A 133 2.40 14.87 7.70
N SER A 134 2.52 16.14 7.34
CA SER A 134 1.62 16.83 6.42
C SER A 134 2.09 16.82 4.96
N ALA A 135 3.36 16.51 4.72
CA ALA A 135 3.94 16.49 3.37
C ALA A 135 3.36 15.36 2.52
N PHE A 136 2.90 15.67 1.31
CA PHE A 136 2.37 14.72 0.32
C PHE A 136 3.47 13.95 -0.39
N ASN A 137 4.31 13.25 0.38
CA ASN A 137 5.53 12.60 -0.09
C ASN A 137 5.35 11.11 -0.43
N SER A 138 4.11 10.61 -0.44
CA SER A 138 3.82 9.19 -0.60
C SER A 138 2.91 8.98 -1.80
N LEU A 139 3.44 8.36 -2.86
CA LEU A 139 2.67 8.00 -4.05
C LEU A 139 2.07 6.60 -3.89
N LEU A 140 0.75 6.51 -3.86
CA LEU A 140 0.03 5.23 -3.87
C LEU A 140 -0.23 4.82 -5.31
N HIS A 141 0.07 3.57 -5.67
CA HIS A 141 -0.33 2.95 -6.92
C HIS A 141 -1.47 1.96 -6.70
N LEU A 142 -2.43 1.93 -7.63
CA LEU A 142 -3.58 1.04 -7.61
C LEU A 142 -3.12 -0.41 -7.77
N LYS A 143 -3.63 -1.31 -6.91
CA LYS A 143 -3.20 -2.71 -6.85
C LYS A 143 -4.37 -3.66 -7.03
N PHE A 144 -4.05 -4.88 -7.48
CA PHE A 144 -4.99 -5.99 -7.62
C PHE A 144 -4.35 -7.26 -7.01
N PRO A 145 -4.16 -7.31 -5.68
CA PRO A 145 -3.49 -8.43 -5.05
C PRO A 145 -4.31 -9.73 -5.14
N ASP A 146 -3.58 -10.86 -5.18
CA ASP A 146 -4.16 -12.20 -5.07
C ASP A 146 -4.56 -12.48 -3.61
N CYS A 147 -5.50 -13.40 -3.39
CA CYS A 147 -5.99 -13.79 -2.07
C CYS A 147 -5.80 -15.29 -1.83
N ASP A 148 -5.03 -15.67 -0.81
CA ASP A 148 -4.80 -17.08 -0.45
C ASP A 148 -4.26 -17.28 0.98
N TYR A 149 -3.91 -18.53 1.31
CA TYR A 149 -3.37 -18.94 2.61
C TYR A 149 -1.84 -19.06 2.64
N ARG A 150 -1.09 -18.38 1.76
CA ARG A 150 0.38 -18.52 1.72
C ARG A 150 1.06 -18.23 3.04
N TRP A 151 0.49 -17.33 3.83
CA TRP A 151 0.98 -16.98 5.17
C TRP A 151 1.01 -18.16 6.16
N ARG A 152 0.23 -19.23 5.93
CA ARG A 152 0.24 -20.44 6.77
C ARG A 152 1.40 -21.37 6.47
N SER A 153 2.01 -21.23 5.30
CA SER A 153 3.13 -22.06 4.89
C SER A 153 4.44 -21.44 5.41
N PRO A 154 5.29 -22.22 6.09
CA PRO A 154 6.62 -21.75 6.44
C PRO A 154 7.41 -21.35 5.20
N MET A 155 8.02 -20.17 5.22
CA MET A 155 9.01 -19.78 4.21
C MET A 155 10.28 -20.61 4.37
N THR A 156 10.85 -21.00 3.26
CA THR A 156 12.22 -21.54 3.19
C THR A 156 13.23 -20.41 3.38
N PRO A 157 14.47 -20.71 3.80
CA PRO A 157 15.53 -19.71 3.89
C PRO A 157 15.75 -18.93 2.58
N ALA A 158 15.61 -19.58 1.42
CA ALA A 158 15.75 -18.93 0.12
C ALA A 158 14.59 -17.97 -0.19
N GLU A 159 13.35 -18.34 0.10
CA GLU A 159 12.17 -17.46 -0.05
C GLU A 159 12.25 -16.25 0.88
N PHE A 160 12.78 -16.45 2.10
CA PHE A 160 13.01 -15.37 3.06
C PHE A 160 14.10 -14.40 2.58
N GLU A 161 15.23 -14.91 2.12
CA GLU A 161 16.32 -14.12 1.56
C GLU A 161 15.86 -13.30 0.34
N ALA A 162 15.10 -13.90 -0.58
CA ALA A 162 14.50 -13.19 -1.71
C ALA A 162 13.57 -12.05 -1.24
N SER A 163 12.75 -12.29 -0.22
CA SER A 163 11.88 -11.26 0.36
C SER A 163 12.67 -10.11 0.99
N LEU A 164 13.83 -10.37 1.58
CA LEU A 164 14.73 -9.34 2.12
C LEU A 164 15.37 -8.51 1.00
N GLN A 165 15.79 -9.15 -0.08
CA GLN A 165 16.37 -8.47 -1.25
C GLN A 165 15.33 -7.57 -1.91
N ASP A 166 14.09 -8.03 -2.05
CA ASP A 166 12.97 -7.21 -2.54
C ASP A 166 12.74 -6.00 -1.63
N ALA A 167 12.78 -6.19 -0.30
CA ALA A 167 12.62 -5.09 0.65
C ALA A 167 13.74 -4.04 0.52
N ALA A 168 14.99 -4.49 0.32
CA ALA A 168 16.13 -3.62 0.09
C ALA A 168 16.02 -2.87 -1.24
N ALA A 169 15.58 -3.55 -2.31
CA ALA A 169 15.36 -2.93 -3.62
C ALA A 169 14.24 -1.87 -3.59
N VAL A 170 13.15 -2.15 -2.87
CA VAL A 170 12.08 -1.16 -2.62
C VAL A 170 12.64 0.04 -1.86
N HIS A 171 13.44 -0.21 -0.81
CA HIS A 171 14.03 0.86 -0.02
C HIS A 171 15.00 1.75 -0.82
N GLU A 172 15.87 1.15 -1.64
CA GLU A 172 16.79 1.90 -2.50
C GLU A 172 16.06 2.68 -3.61
N ARG A 173 15.01 2.09 -4.20
CA ARG A 173 14.14 2.80 -5.14
C ARG A 173 13.50 4.03 -4.48
N LEU A 174 12.93 3.88 -3.29
CA LEU A 174 12.30 4.98 -2.56
C LEU A 174 13.30 6.05 -2.12
N LYS A 175 14.53 5.67 -1.73
CA LYS A 175 15.61 6.64 -1.50
C LYS A 175 15.95 7.41 -2.76
N SER A 176 16.03 6.74 -3.91
CA SER A 176 16.34 7.37 -5.19
C SER A 176 15.21 8.30 -5.66
N GLU A 177 13.95 7.92 -5.46
CA GLU A 177 12.76 8.72 -5.77
C GLU A 177 12.66 9.94 -4.84
N ASN A 178 12.89 9.77 -3.53
CA ASN A 178 12.93 10.90 -2.59
C ASN A 178 14.12 11.83 -2.86
N SER A 179 15.29 11.29 -3.19
CA SER A 179 16.47 12.10 -3.53
C SER A 179 16.23 12.89 -4.82
N ALA A 180 15.68 12.26 -5.86
CA ALA A 180 15.31 12.91 -7.12
C ALA A 180 14.19 13.95 -6.92
N MET A 181 13.23 13.69 -6.05
CA MET A 181 12.17 14.64 -5.69
C MET A 181 12.73 15.83 -4.90
N HIS A 182 13.65 15.60 -3.95
CA HIS A 182 14.35 16.67 -3.23
C HIS A 182 15.20 17.53 -4.15
N THR A 183 15.92 16.95 -5.13
CA THR A 183 16.70 17.72 -6.10
C THR A 183 15.81 18.48 -7.10
N ALA A 184 14.70 17.89 -7.55
CA ALA A 184 13.73 18.55 -8.41
C ALA A 184 13.05 19.74 -7.71
N SER A 185 12.66 19.57 -6.44
CA SER A 185 12.11 20.64 -5.60
C SER A 185 13.13 21.77 -5.37
N TRP A 186 14.40 21.44 -5.13
CA TRP A 186 15.49 22.42 -4.98
C TRP A 186 15.72 23.22 -6.27
N LEU A 187 15.76 22.55 -7.41
CA LEU A 187 15.92 23.19 -8.72
C LEU A 187 14.71 24.08 -9.05
N ALA A 188 13.49 23.62 -8.80
CA ALA A 188 12.27 24.40 -9.03
C ALA A 188 12.22 25.66 -8.14
N ASN A 189 12.58 25.55 -6.86
CA ASN A 189 12.66 26.71 -5.97
C ASN A 189 13.79 27.66 -6.36
N THR A 190 14.94 27.15 -6.80
CA THR A 190 16.07 28.00 -7.24
C THR A 190 15.70 28.77 -8.52
N ILE A 191 15.05 28.11 -9.48
CA ILE A 191 14.57 28.77 -10.71
C ILE A 191 13.47 29.80 -10.39
N THR A 192 12.55 29.49 -9.48
CA THR A 192 11.49 30.44 -9.07
C THR A 192 12.09 31.67 -8.40
N ILE A 193 13.09 31.50 -7.52
CA ILE A 193 13.81 32.62 -6.89
C ILE A 193 14.50 33.47 -7.95
N ILE A 194 15.17 32.87 -8.94
CA ILE A 194 15.84 33.60 -10.02
C ILE A 194 14.83 34.41 -10.85
N VAL A 195 13.67 33.86 -11.18
CA VAL A 195 12.63 34.54 -11.99
C VAL A 195 11.92 35.67 -11.21
N THR A 196 11.93 35.65 -9.87
CA THR A 196 11.36 36.73 -9.04
C THR A 196 12.33 37.88 -8.73
N ILE A 197 13.59 37.80 -9.17
CA ILE A 197 14.63 38.81 -8.92
C ILE A 197 14.90 39.69 -10.18
N GLU A 198 14.18 39.46 -11.28
CA GLU A 198 14.12 40.36 -12.46
C GLU A 198 12.78 41.11 -12.53
#